data_AF-A0A438JSR2-F1
#
_entry.id   AF-A0A438JSR2-F1
#
_cell.length_a   1.000
_cell.length_b   1.000
_cell.length_c   1.000
_cell.angle_alpha   90.00
_cell.angle_beta   90.00
_cell.angle_gamma   90.00
#
_symmetry.space_group_name_H-M   'P 1'
#
loop_
_entity.id
_entity.type
_entity.pdbx_description
1 polymer ?
#
loop_
_entity_poly.entity_id
_entity_poly.type
_entity_poly.pdbx_seq_one_letter_code
_entity_poly.pdbx_strand_id
1 'polypeptide(L)'
;MGLRMGVTCKCQVPTICLILTKSLDRHQGFQREAAAAALSEFVRYSDGLDSLLEQMVEALCRHASDDSPTVRCLCLRGLVQIPSIHILQYTNQVLGVIMALLEDSDESVQLTAVSCLLKVLESSPNDAVEPILINLSVRIRNLQVGNFKIAVMMLLFQ
;
A
#
# COMPACT_ATOMS: atom_id res chain seq x y z
N MET A 1 -1.01 -16.23 -17.30
CA MET A 1 -2.42 -16.46 -17.71
C MET A 1 -3.20 -15.20 -17.34
N GLY A 2 -3.45 -14.31 -18.30
CA GLY A 2 -4.19 -13.08 -18.03
C GLY A 2 -5.70 -13.37 -18.06
N LEU A 3 -6.38 -13.19 -16.93
CA LEU A 3 -7.84 -13.21 -16.87
C LEU A 3 -8.37 -12.01 -17.68
N ARG A 4 -8.76 -12.25 -18.94
CA ARG A 4 -9.62 -11.30 -19.66
C ARG A 4 -11.01 -11.38 -19.02
N MET A 5 -11.32 -10.45 -18.13
CA MET A 5 -12.67 -10.27 -17.62
C MET A 5 -13.62 -9.91 -18.77
N GLY A 6 -14.62 -10.77 -19.00
CA GLY A 6 -15.68 -10.54 -20.00
C GLY A 6 -16.47 -9.26 -19.71
N VAL A 7 -17.10 -8.71 -20.75
CA VAL A 7 -17.79 -7.40 -20.73
C VAL A 7 -18.85 -7.28 -19.63
N THR A 8 -19.55 -8.37 -19.29
CA THR A 8 -20.52 -8.44 -18.18
C THR A 8 -19.87 -8.38 -16.78
N CYS A 9 -18.63 -8.83 -16.63
CA CYS A 9 -17.89 -8.78 -15.37
C CYS A 9 -17.39 -7.35 -15.06
N LYS A 10 -17.03 -6.57 -16.09
CA LYS A 10 -16.56 -5.18 -15.92
C LYS A 10 -17.59 -4.26 -15.26
N CYS A 11 -18.88 -4.43 -15.54
CA CYS A 11 -19.93 -3.60 -14.93
C CYS A 11 -20.13 -3.89 -13.43
N GLN A 12 -19.77 -5.09 -12.95
CA GLN A 12 -19.95 -5.47 -11.54
C GLN A 12 -18.77 -5.05 -10.66
N VAL A 13 -17.57 -4.88 -11.24
CA VAL A 13 -16.35 -4.51 -10.50
C VAL A 13 -16.55 -3.22 -9.68
N PRO A 14 -17.08 -2.11 -10.23
CA PRO A 14 -17.34 -0.91 -9.44
C PRO A 14 -18.27 -1.16 -8.25
N THR A 15 -19.33 -1.93 -8.46
CA THR A 15 -20.30 -2.26 -7.39
C THR A 15 -19.64 -3.11 -6.30
N ILE A 16 -18.84 -4.10 -6.67
CA ILE A 16 -18.12 -4.96 -5.72
C ILE A 16 -17.12 -4.13 -4.92
N CYS A 17 -16.30 -3.32 -5.59
CA CYS A 17 -15.35 -2.43 -4.91
C CYS A 17 -16.06 -1.48 -3.94
N LEU A 18 -17.22 -0.93 -4.30
CA LEU A 18 -18.00 -0.09 -3.39
C LEU A 18 -18.49 -0.86 -2.15
N ILE A 19 -18.93 -2.11 -2.31
CA ILE A 19 -19.33 -2.96 -1.18
C ILE A 19 -18.13 -3.27 -0.29
N LEU A 20 -16.97 -3.57 -0.88
CA LEU A 20 -15.75 -3.86 -0.14
C LEU A 20 -15.25 -2.63 0.62
N THR A 21 -15.27 -1.44 0.01
CA THR A 21 -14.91 -0.19 0.69
C THR A 21 -15.77 0.02 1.95
N LYS A 22 -17.08 -0.21 1.86
CA LYS A 22 -17.98 -0.17 3.04
C LYS A 22 -17.71 -1.28 4.06
N SER A 23 -17.13 -2.38 3.63
CA SER A 23 -16.81 -3.51 4.49
C SER A 23 -15.55 -3.27 5.32
N LEU A 24 -14.69 -2.33 4.90
CA LEU A 24 -13.58 -1.83 5.72
C LEU A 24 -14.06 -1.07 6.96
N ASP A 25 -15.22 -0.44 6.92
CA ASP A 25 -15.76 0.30 8.09
C ASP A 25 -16.51 -0.62 9.10
N ARG A 26 -16.44 -1.95 8.94
CA ARG A 26 -17.17 -2.91 9.80
C ARG A 26 -16.46 -3.16 11.13
N HIS A 27 -17.22 -3.44 12.17
CA HIS A 27 -16.66 -3.77 13.49
C HIS A 27 -15.90 -5.10 13.53
N GLN A 28 -16.31 -6.07 12.72
CA GLN A 28 -15.68 -7.39 12.70
C GLN A 28 -14.35 -7.37 11.93
N GLY A 29 -13.24 -7.65 12.61
CA GLY A 29 -11.89 -7.64 12.03
C GLY A 29 -11.75 -8.52 10.79
N PHE A 30 -12.29 -9.75 10.80
CA PHE A 30 -12.23 -10.66 9.65
C PHE A 30 -12.90 -10.08 8.39
N GLN A 31 -13.93 -9.23 8.53
CA GLN A 31 -14.57 -8.58 7.39
C GLN A 31 -13.69 -7.48 6.82
N ARG A 32 -13.06 -6.67 7.70
CA ARG A 32 -12.11 -5.64 7.29
C ARG A 32 -10.90 -6.26 6.60
N GLU A 33 -10.35 -7.33 7.14
CA GLU A 33 -9.21 -8.05 6.56
C GLU A 33 -9.55 -8.62 5.18
N ALA A 34 -10.69 -9.30 5.04
CA ALA A 34 -11.15 -9.81 3.75
C ALA A 34 -11.37 -8.68 2.73
N ALA A 35 -11.94 -7.56 3.17
CA ALA A 35 -12.15 -6.39 2.33
C ALA A 35 -10.84 -5.75 1.88
N ALA A 36 -9.89 -5.56 2.80
CA ALA A 36 -8.57 -4.99 2.52
C ALA A 36 -7.79 -5.87 1.54
N ALA A 37 -7.81 -7.20 1.73
CA ALA A 37 -7.16 -8.14 0.82
C ALA A 37 -7.76 -8.07 -0.59
N ALA A 38 -9.09 -8.09 -0.70
CA ALA A 38 -9.77 -8.04 -1.99
C ALA A 38 -9.53 -6.70 -2.72
N LEU A 39 -9.69 -5.57 -2.03
CA LEU A 39 -9.44 -4.24 -2.61
C LEU A 39 -7.99 -4.07 -3.07
N SER A 40 -7.04 -4.60 -2.30
CA SER A 40 -5.62 -4.57 -2.67
C SER A 40 -5.34 -5.27 -4.00
N GLU A 41 -6.08 -6.32 -4.31
CA GLU A 41 -5.96 -7.00 -5.60
C GLU A 41 -6.71 -6.25 -6.71
N PHE A 42 -7.87 -5.64 -6.43
CA PHE A 42 -8.59 -4.83 -7.42
C PHE A 42 -7.83 -3.59 -7.86
N VAL A 43 -7.07 -2.95 -6.95
CA VAL A 43 -6.20 -1.81 -7.29
C VAL A 43 -5.21 -2.17 -8.39
N ARG A 44 -4.65 -3.39 -8.39
CA ARG A 44 -3.71 -3.85 -9.44
C ARG A 44 -4.30 -3.79 -10.84
N TYR A 45 -5.62 -3.96 -10.96
CA TYR A 45 -6.33 -4.10 -12.24
C TYR A 45 -7.24 -2.92 -12.55
N SER A 46 -7.01 -1.76 -11.95
CA SER A 46 -7.88 -0.59 -12.06
C SER A 46 -7.57 0.32 -13.24
N ASP A 47 -6.70 -0.07 -14.17
CA ASP A 47 -6.36 0.73 -15.35
C ASP A 47 -7.62 1.13 -16.14
N GLY A 48 -7.79 2.43 -16.36
CA GLY A 48 -8.95 3.00 -17.05
C GLY A 48 -10.22 3.09 -16.19
N LEU A 49 -10.12 2.94 -14.87
CA LEU A 49 -11.20 3.11 -13.89
C LEU A 49 -10.85 4.20 -12.86
N ASP A 50 -10.40 5.37 -13.32
CA ASP A 50 -9.78 6.43 -12.50
C ASP A 50 -10.60 6.81 -11.25
N SER A 51 -11.90 7.04 -11.39
CA SER A 51 -12.78 7.42 -10.26
C SER A 51 -12.98 6.29 -9.24
N LEU A 52 -12.88 5.04 -9.69
CA LEU A 52 -12.93 3.89 -8.79
C LEU A 52 -11.59 3.69 -8.09
N LEU A 53 -10.49 3.85 -8.83
CA LEU A 53 -9.13 3.80 -8.28
C LEU A 53 -8.96 4.83 -7.17
N GLU A 54 -9.37 6.08 -7.40
CA GLU A 54 -9.32 7.15 -6.39
C GLU A 54 -10.03 6.73 -5.09
N GLN A 55 -11.27 6.23 -5.19
CA GLN A 55 -12.03 5.74 -4.03
C GLN A 55 -11.35 4.57 -3.30
N MET A 56 -10.75 3.64 -4.04
CA MET A 56 -10.01 2.53 -3.45
C MET A 56 -8.75 3.03 -2.74
N VAL A 57 -7.97 3.92 -3.36
CA VAL A 57 -6.76 4.50 -2.76
C VAL A 57 -7.11 5.26 -1.49
N GLU A 58 -8.12 6.12 -1.52
CA GLU A 58 -8.60 6.84 -0.34
C GLU A 58 -8.99 5.88 0.79
N ALA A 59 -9.71 4.80 0.46
CA ALA A 59 -10.12 3.80 1.44
C ALA A 59 -8.93 3.07 2.07
N LEU A 60 -7.96 2.65 1.26
CA LEU A 60 -6.76 1.97 1.75
C LEU A 60 -5.85 2.91 2.54
N CYS A 61 -5.67 4.16 2.12
CA CYS A 61 -4.91 5.15 2.89
C CYS A 61 -5.52 5.42 4.26
N ARG A 62 -6.85 5.51 4.36
CA ARG A 62 -7.54 5.70 5.64
C ARG A 62 -7.37 4.50 6.57
N HIS A 63 -7.44 3.28 6.04
CA HIS A 63 -7.31 2.05 6.82
C HIS A 63 -5.86 1.60 7.01
N ALA A 64 -4.89 2.36 6.51
CA ALA A 64 -3.49 2.20 6.90
C ALA A 64 -3.28 2.50 8.40
N SER A 65 -4.21 3.18 9.08
CA SER A 65 -4.21 3.38 10.53
C SER A 65 -5.26 2.53 11.27
N ASP A 66 -5.71 1.42 10.68
CA ASP A 66 -6.65 0.48 11.33
C ASP A 66 -6.06 -0.11 12.63
N ASP A 67 -6.92 -0.53 13.55
CA ASP A 67 -6.51 -1.18 14.80
C ASP A 67 -5.87 -2.56 14.56
N SER A 68 -6.29 -3.29 13.52
CA SER A 68 -5.71 -4.58 13.13
C SER A 68 -4.40 -4.39 12.34
N PRO A 69 -3.26 -4.92 12.82
CA PRO A 69 -2.00 -4.92 12.07
C PRO A 69 -2.13 -5.60 10.70
N THR A 70 -2.97 -6.62 10.60
CA THR A 70 -3.22 -7.34 9.34
C THR A 70 -3.91 -6.43 8.33
N VAL A 71 -4.91 -5.63 8.74
CA VAL A 71 -5.57 -4.66 7.86
C VAL A 71 -4.57 -3.60 7.40
N ARG A 72 -3.76 -3.04 8.31
CA ARG A 72 -2.72 -2.06 7.96
C ARG A 72 -1.74 -2.61 6.92
N CYS A 73 -1.28 -3.85 7.10
CA CYS A 73 -0.39 -4.54 6.16
C CYS A 73 -1.04 -4.73 4.78
N LEU A 74 -2.29 -5.19 4.74
CA LEU A 74 -3.01 -5.43 3.49
C LEU A 74 -3.23 -4.11 2.75
N CYS A 75 -3.68 -3.06 3.43
CA CYS A 75 -3.86 -1.74 2.85
C CYS A 75 -2.57 -1.20 2.23
N LEU A 76 -1.45 -1.29 2.94
CA LEU A 76 -0.16 -0.85 2.42
C LEU A 76 0.27 -1.65 1.19
N ARG A 77 0.08 -2.97 1.21
CA ARG A 77 0.38 -3.83 0.06
C ARG A 77 -0.46 -3.46 -1.16
N GLY A 78 -1.74 -3.14 -0.98
CA GLY A 78 -2.62 -2.68 -2.05
C GLY A 78 -2.17 -1.37 -2.68
N LEU A 79 -1.78 -0.40 -1.85
CA LEU A 79 -1.29 0.91 -2.31
C LEU A 79 -0.06 0.82 -3.22
N VAL A 80 0.84 -0.13 -2.98
CA VAL A 80 2.01 -0.35 -3.87
C VAL A 80 1.70 -1.23 -5.09
N GLN A 81 0.45 -1.64 -5.30
CA GLN A 81 -0.01 -2.28 -6.55
C GLN A 81 -0.66 -1.30 -7.52
N ILE A 82 -0.79 -0.01 -7.17
CA ILE A 82 -1.34 1.00 -8.09
C ILE A 82 -0.60 0.93 -9.42
N PRO A 83 -1.30 0.87 -10.56
CA PRO A 83 -0.66 0.76 -11.86
C PRO A 83 0.29 1.94 -12.14
N SER A 84 1.42 1.65 -12.81
CA SER A 84 2.50 2.62 -12.97
C SER A 84 2.11 3.87 -13.75
N ILE A 85 1.10 3.81 -14.61
CA ILE A 85 0.54 4.97 -15.32
C ILE A 85 -0.02 6.03 -14.36
N HIS A 86 -0.44 5.62 -13.16
CA HIS A 86 -0.96 6.51 -12.11
C HIS A 86 0.06 6.80 -11.01
N ILE A 87 1.31 6.31 -11.12
CA ILE A 87 2.27 6.38 -10.02
C ILE A 87 2.53 7.84 -9.61
N LEU A 88 2.75 8.74 -10.56
CA LEU A 88 3.03 10.16 -10.27
C LEU A 88 1.89 10.86 -9.49
N GLN A 89 0.64 10.44 -9.68
CA GLN A 89 -0.51 11.00 -8.98
C GLN A 89 -0.51 10.61 -7.50
N TYR A 90 -0.13 9.37 -7.18
CA TYR A 90 -0.28 8.81 -5.84
C TYR A 90 1.04 8.64 -5.09
N THR A 91 2.20 8.79 -5.73
CA THR A 91 3.53 8.56 -5.13
C THR A 91 3.71 9.26 -3.79
N ASN A 92 3.39 10.56 -3.70
CA ASN A 92 3.56 11.31 -2.46
C ASN A 92 2.66 10.79 -1.32
N GLN A 93 1.41 10.44 -1.64
CA GLN A 93 0.47 9.90 -0.66
C GLN A 93 0.91 8.51 -0.19
N VAL A 94 1.27 7.62 -1.11
CA VAL A 94 1.75 6.26 -0.82
C VAL A 94 3.01 6.30 0.03
N LEU A 95 3.98 7.15 -0.34
CA LEU A 95 5.20 7.33 0.46
C LEU A 95 4.89 7.90 1.84
N GLY A 96 3.98 8.87 1.95
CA GLY A 96 3.53 9.38 3.25
C GLY A 96 3.01 8.27 4.18
N VAL A 97 2.20 7.34 3.63
CA VAL A 97 1.72 6.17 4.38
C VAL A 97 2.87 5.23 4.76
N ILE A 98 3.75 4.89 3.82
CA ILE A 98 4.92 4.04 4.08
C ILE A 98 5.75 4.63 5.23
N MET A 99 6.02 5.93 5.19
CA MET A 99 6.83 6.61 6.22
C MET A 99 6.20 6.54 7.60
N ALA A 100 4.88 6.69 7.70
CA ALA A 100 4.18 6.54 8.96
C ALA A 100 4.26 5.10 9.49
N LEU A 101 4.14 4.11 8.60
CA LEU A 101 4.13 2.69 8.98
C LEU A 101 5.52 2.09 9.25
N LEU A 102 6.60 2.75 8.83
CA LEU A 102 7.96 2.40 9.28
C LEU A 102 8.15 2.59 10.80
N GLU A 103 7.35 3.48 11.40
CA GLU A 103 7.33 3.77 12.85
C GLU A 103 6.18 3.05 13.58
N ASP A 104 5.47 2.11 12.92
CA ASP A 104 4.33 1.40 13.50
C ASP A 104 4.72 0.61 14.76
N SER A 105 3.80 0.48 15.72
CA SER A 105 4.05 -0.32 16.94
C SER A 105 4.22 -1.82 16.68
N ASP A 106 3.69 -2.33 15.57
CA ASP A 106 3.71 -3.75 15.22
C ASP A 106 4.84 -4.07 14.23
N GLU A 107 5.70 -5.02 14.60
CA GLU A 107 6.88 -5.43 13.81
C GLU A 107 6.49 -5.93 12.40
N SER A 108 5.34 -6.60 12.25
CA SER A 108 4.91 -7.10 10.94
C SER A 108 4.50 -5.98 9.98
N VAL A 109 3.96 -4.89 10.54
CA VAL A 109 3.59 -3.69 9.78
C VAL A 109 4.84 -2.93 9.35
N GLN A 110 5.80 -2.76 10.27
CA GLN A 110 7.11 -2.16 9.95
C GLN A 110 7.82 -2.91 8.80
N LEU A 111 7.88 -4.25 8.88
CA LEU A 111 8.49 -5.09 7.84
C LEU A 111 7.75 -4.99 6.50
N THR A 112 6.43 -4.91 6.54
CA THR A 112 5.61 -4.69 5.33
C THR A 112 5.91 -3.32 4.73
N ALA A 113 6.11 -2.28 5.56
CA ALA A 113 6.46 -0.94 5.10
C ALA A 113 7.84 -0.88 4.44
N VAL A 114 8.86 -1.52 5.02
CA VAL A 114 10.19 -1.64 4.39
C VAL A 114 10.08 -2.36 3.04
N SER A 115 9.34 -3.47 2.98
CA SER A 115 9.18 -4.24 1.74
C SER A 115 8.44 -3.43 0.65
N CYS A 116 7.42 -2.68 1.04
CA CYS A 116 6.66 -1.82 0.14
C CYS A 116 7.51 -0.63 -0.36
N LEU A 117 8.34 -0.06 0.51
CA LEU A 117 9.27 1.00 0.15
C LEU A 117 10.26 0.52 -0.92
N LEU A 118 10.91 -0.63 -0.71
CA LEU A 118 11.85 -1.20 -1.67
C LEU A 118 11.20 -1.36 -3.05
N LYS A 119 9.98 -1.92 -3.08
CA LYS A 119 9.22 -2.08 -4.32
C LYS A 119 8.97 -0.75 -5.05
N VAL A 120 8.59 0.30 -4.31
CA VAL A 120 8.38 1.63 -4.90
C VAL A 120 9.69 2.19 -5.47
N LEU A 121 10.79 2.05 -4.75
CA LEU A 121 12.11 2.50 -5.20
C LEU A 121 12.60 1.74 -6.44
N GLU A 122 12.41 0.43 -6.50
CA GLU A 122 12.78 -0.41 -7.66
C GLU A 122 11.96 -0.07 -8.93
N SER A 123 10.71 0.36 -8.74
CA SER A 123 9.79 0.65 -9.85
C SER A 123 9.84 2.11 -10.35
N SER A 124 10.57 2.99 -9.66
CA SER A 124 10.61 4.42 -9.95
C SER A 124 11.90 4.82 -10.66
N PRO A 125 11.85 5.77 -11.62
CA PRO A 125 13.06 6.35 -12.19
C PRO A 125 13.81 7.19 -11.13
N ASN A 126 15.15 7.20 -11.20
CA ASN A 126 16.03 7.73 -10.15
C ASN A 126 15.76 9.20 -9.78
N ASP A 127 15.39 10.01 -10.77
CA ASP A 127 15.07 11.44 -10.65
C ASP A 127 13.81 11.72 -9.84
N ALA A 128 12.84 10.81 -9.82
CA ALA A 128 11.59 10.96 -9.07
C ALA A 128 11.75 10.67 -7.57
N VAL A 129 12.78 9.90 -7.17
CA VAL A 129 12.95 9.41 -5.80
C VAL A 129 14.07 10.10 -5.02
N GLU A 130 14.98 10.81 -5.68
CA GLU A 130 16.15 11.44 -5.07
C GLU A 130 15.83 12.39 -3.88
N PRO A 131 14.80 13.27 -3.96
CA PRO A 131 14.41 14.13 -2.83
C PRO A 131 13.83 13.34 -1.63
N ILE A 132 13.27 12.16 -1.90
CA ILE A 132 12.64 11.29 -0.92
C ILE A 132 13.71 10.44 -0.24
N LEU A 133 14.72 9.97 -0.98
CA LEU A 133 15.84 9.17 -0.48
C LEU A 133 16.63 9.86 0.64
N ILE A 134 16.83 11.18 0.56
CA ILE A 134 17.50 11.94 1.62
C ILE A 134 16.65 11.91 2.91
N ASN A 135 15.37 12.23 2.82
CA ASN A 135 14.46 12.21 3.98
C ASN A 135 14.29 10.79 4.56
N LEU A 136 14.25 9.79 3.68
CA LEU A 136 14.27 8.37 4.04
C LEU A 136 15.53 8.00 4.81
N SER A 137 16.71 8.36 4.29
CA SER A 137 17.98 8.00 4.91
C SER A 137 18.11 8.51 6.34
N VAL A 138 17.61 9.73 6.62
CA VAL A 138 17.61 10.32 7.96
C VAL A 138 16.65 9.56 8.89
N ARG A 139 15.41 9.31 8.45
CA ARG A 139 14.41 8.63 9.27
C ARG A 139 14.75 7.16 9.52
N ILE A 140 15.25 6.48 8.49
CA ILE A 140 15.76 5.11 8.58
C ILE A 140 16.92 5.04 9.57
N ARG A 141 17.90 5.95 9.48
CA ARG A 141 19.01 5.99 10.45
C ARG A 141 18.49 6.14 11.88
N ASN A 142 17.50 6.98 12.12
CA ASN A 142 16.92 7.16 13.45
C ASN A 142 16.22 5.88 13.95
N LEU A 143 15.52 5.17 13.06
CA LEU A 143 14.91 3.88 13.36
C LEU A 143 15.95 2.80 13.67
N GLN A 144 17.08 2.77 12.96
CA GLN A 144 18.18 1.83 13.21
C GLN A 144 18.83 2.03 14.58
N VAL A 145 18.89 3.27 15.08
CA VAL A 145 19.43 3.60 16.41
C VAL A 145 18.48 3.11 17.53
N GLY A 146 17.17 3.07 17.26
CA GLY A 146 16.18 2.54 18.21
C GLY A 146 15.89 1.04 18.07
N ASN A 147 16.14 0.44 16.90
CA ASN A 147 15.69 -0.90 16.56
C ASN A 147 16.73 -1.64 15.68
N PHE A 148 17.66 -2.36 16.33
CA PHE A 148 18.82 -3.02 15.71
C PHE A 148 18.48 -3.98 14.54
N LYS A 149 17.25 -4.49 14.43
CA LYS A 149 16.86 -5.47 13.41
C LYS A 149 16.60 -4.88 12.02
N ILE A 150 16.05 -3.67 11.94
CA ILE A 150 15.81 -2.98 10.66
C ILE A 150 17.16 -2.69 9.97
N ALA A 151 18.20 -2.41 10.75
CA ALA A 151 19.57 -2.24 10.26
C ALA A 151 20.13 -3.50 9.61
N VAL A 152 19.89 -4.67 10.21
CA VAL A 152 20.38 -5.97 9.70
C VAL A 152 19.69 -6.35 8.40
N MET A 153 18.39 -6.10 8.24
CA MET A 153 17.71 -6.40 6.97
C MET A 153 18.18 -5.54 5.80
N MET A 154 18.44 -4.24 5.99
CA MET A 154 19.01 -3.42 4.91
C MET A 154 20.44 -3.83 4.52
N LEU A 155 21.21 -4.42 5.43
CA LEU A 155 22.55 -4.95 5.15
C LEU A 155 22.53 -6.31 4.43
N LEU A 156 21.44 -7.09 4.54
CA LEU A 156 21.31 -8.40 3.90
C LEU A 156 20.83 -8.33 2.43
N PHE A 157 20.47 -7.14 1.93
CA PHE A 157 20.01 -6.91 0.56
C PHE A 157 20.93 -5.94 -0.23
N GLN A 158 22.17 -5.74 0.22
CA GLN A 158 23.27 -5.24 -0.62
C GLN A 158 24.00 -6.41 -1.28
#